data_AF-A0A9W4QST8-F1
#
_entry.id   AF-A0A9W4QST8-F1
#
_cell.length_a   1.000
_cell.length_b   1.000
_cell.length_c   1.000
_cell.angle_alpha   90.00
_cell.angle_beta   90.00
_cell.angle_gamma   90.00
#
_symmetry.space_group_name_H-M   'P 1'
#
loop_
_entity.id
_entity.type
_entity.pdbx_description
1 polymer ?
#
loop_
_entity_poly.entity_id
_entity_poly.type
_entity_poly.pdbx_seq_one_letter_code
_entity_poly.pdbx_strand_id
1 'polypeptide(L)'
;MITSTITLALIEDGKLSLTDNLSELLPEHFLAIDKNKLKHITIDTLLSHRSGLPNYPSNVSRIDGDPMNGGYSEQQLLQALKNLPLKHEPNSKFAYANFNYALLGYILSKKIG
;
A
#
# COMPACT_ATOMS: atom_id res chain seq x y z
N MET A 1 -11.53 7.06 3.17
CA MET A 1 -12.04 8.44 3.11
C MET A 1 -10.98 9.44 3.56
N ILE A 2 -10.66 9.57 4.86
CA ILE A 2 -9.65 10.55 5.36
C ILE A 2 -8.29 10.39 4.67
N THR A 3 -7.74 9.17 4.65
CA THR A 3 -6.47 8.88 3.97
C THR A 3 -6.51 9.28 2.49
N SER A 4 -7.59 8.94 1.78
CA SER A 4 -7.78 9.31 0.38
C SER A 4 -7.78 10.82 0.18
N THR A 5 -8.49 11.55 1.05
CA THR A 5 -8.56 13.02 1.00
C THR A 5 -7.19 13.64 1.19
N ILE A 6 -6.41 13.18 2.17
CA ILE A 6 -5.04 13.68 2.39
C ILE A 6 -4.14 13.34 1.21
N THR A 7 -4.24 12.13 0.64
CA THR A 7 -3.49 11.75 -0.56
C THR A 7 -3.82 12.67 -1.74
N LEU A 8 -5.09 12.95 -2.00
CA LEU A 8 -5.50 13.84 -3.08
C LEU A 8 -5.05 15.28 -2.85
N ALA A 9 -5.09 15.78 -1.62
CA ALA A 9 -4.56 17.10 -1.29
C ALA A 9 -3.05 17.20 -1.56
N LEU A 10 -2.26 16.17 -1.24
CA LEU A 10 -0.83 16.15 -1.60
C LEU A 10 -0.58 16.06 -3.11
N ILE A 11 -1.51 15.47 -3.86
CA ILE A 11 -1.45 15.45 -5.33
C ILE A 11 -1.74 16.84 -5.89
N GLU A 12 -2.74 17.55 -5.36
CA GLU A 12 -3.04 18.93 -5.75
C GLU A 12 -1.86 19.88 -5.44
N ASP A 13 -1.18 19.65 -4.32
CA ASP A 13 0.06 20.36 -3.94
C ASP A 13 1.29 19.99 -4.80
N GLY A 14 1.17 19.02 -5.71
CA GLY A 14 2.28 18.53 -6.55
C GLY A 14 3.35 17.72 -5.79
N LYS A 15 3.08 17.28 -4.56
CA LYS A 15 4.00 16.49 -3.72
C LYS A 15 3.93 14.98 -4.00
N LEU A 16 2.83 14.55 -4.62
CA LEU A 16 2.57 13.18 -5.08
C LEU A 16 1.91 13.22 -6.46
N SER A 17 2.01 12.12 -7.20
CA SER A 17 1.25 11.86 -8.42
C SER A 17 0.47 10.55 -8.30
N LEU A 18 -0.65 10.46 -9.00
CA LEU A 18 -1.41 9.21 -9.18
C LEU A 18 -0.57 8.09 -9.82
N THR A 19 0.44 8.46 -10.61
CA THR A 19 1.35 7.54 -11.30
C THR A 19 2.56 7.13 -10.48
N ASP A 20 2.82 7.77 -9.34
CA ASP A 20 3.93 7.40 -8.46
C ASP A 20 3.73 5.94 -8.04
N ASN A 21 4.79 5.14 -8.16
CA ASN A 21 4.73 3.70 -7.93
C ASN A 21 5.51 3.28 -6.68
N LEU A 22 5.19 2.10 -6.16
CA LEU A 22 5.82 1.60 -4.94
C LEU A 22 7.34 1.38 -5.08
N SER A 23 7.87 1.21 -6.29
CA SER A 23 9.33 1.10 -6.47
C SER A 23 10.06 2.42 -6.20
N GLU A 24 9.37 3.55 -6.29
CA GLU A 24 9.91 4.90 -6.04
C GLU A 24 9.60 5.39 -4.62
N LEU A 25 8.46 4.96 -4.08
CA LEU A 25 7.95 5.42 -2.78
C LEU A 25 8.44 4.59 -1.59
N LEU A 26 8.94 3.38 -1.82
CA LEU A 26 9.46 2.51 -0.76
C LEU A 26 10.99 2.66 -0.59
N PRO A 27 11.53 2.47 0.63
CA PRO A 27 12.96 2.54 0.88
C PRO A 27 13.77 1.55 0.04
N GLU A 28 15.03 1.90 -0.27
CA GLU A 28 15.89 1.12 -1.18
C GLU A 28 16.08 -0.34 -0.76
N HIS A 29 16.05 -0.67 0.53
CA HIS A 29 16.21 -2.05 0.98
C HIS A 29 15.01 -2.95 0.63
N PHE A 30 13.89 -2.38 0.16
CA PHE A 30 12.76 -3.12 -0.42
C PHE A 30 12.91 -3.35 -1.93
N LEU A 31 13.94 -2.82 -2.57
CA LEU A 31 14.24 -3.03 -3.99
C LEU A 31 14.68 -4.45 -4.34
N ALA A 32 14.92 -5.30 -3.33
CA ALA A 32 15.13 -6.74 -3.51
C ALA A 32 13.84 -7.51 -3.83
N ILE A 33 12.68 -6.88 -3.62
CA ILE A 33 11.39 -7.34 -4.17
C ILE A 33 11.43 -7.15 -5.69
N ASP A 34 10.69 -7.99 -6.41
CA ASP A 34 10.49 -7.83 -7.86
C ASP A 34 10.02 -6.40 -8.22
N LYS A 35 10.98 -5.57 -8.63
CA LYS A 35 10.76 -4.16 -8.98
C LYS A 35 9.75 -4.01 -10.10
N ASN A 36 9.66 -4.97 -11.01
CA ASN A 36 8.72 -4.90 -12.11
C ASN A 36 7.29 -4.94 -11.59
N LYS A 37 7.02 -5.81 -10.61
CA LYS A 37 5.70 -5.86 -9.96
C LYS A 37 5.42 -4.60 -9.15
N LEU A 38 6.40 -4.05 -8.44
CA LEU A 38 6.24 -2.80 -7.67
C LEU A 38 5.92 -1.59 -8.55
N LYS A 39 6.47 -1.52 -9.76
CA LYS A 39 6.17 -0.45 -10.73
C LYS A 39 4.71 -0.42 -11.18
N HIS A 40 4.03 -1.56 -11.13
CA HIS A 40 2.61 -1.67 -11.50
C HIS A 40 1.66 -1.34 -10.34
N ILE A 41 2.17 -1.14 -9.12
CA ILE A 41 1.38 -0.70 -7.98
C ILE A 41 1.61 0.80 -7.79
N THR A 42 0.62 1.62 -8.15
CA THR A 42 0.69 3.09 -8.10
C THR A 42 -0.24 3.65 -7.04
N ILE A 43 -0.12 4.94 -6.73
CA ILE A 43 -1.07 5.65 -5.86
C ILE A 43 -2.51 5.47 -6.34
N ASP A 44 -2.76 5.55 -7.66
CA ASP A 44 -4.08 5.27 -8.25
C ASP A 44 -4.58 3.85 -7.95
N THR A 45 -3.75 2.83 -8.13
CA THR A 45 -4.20 1.44 -7.91
C THR A 45 -4.42 1.13 -6.43
N LEU A 46 -3.73 1.83 -5.53
CA LEU A 46 -3.99 1.77 -4.09
C LEU A 46 -5.32 2.42 -3.74
N LEU A 47 -5.55 3.67 -4.17
CA LEU A 47 -6.77 4.44 -3.91
C LEU A 47 -8.03 3.75 -4.43
N SER A 48 -7.93 3.17 -5.64
CA SER A 48 -9.04 2.53 -6.35
C SER A 48 -9.24 1.05 -6.03
N HIS A 49 -8.46 0.48 -5.11
CA HIS A 49 -8.49 -0.95 -4.76
C HIS A 49 -8.26 -1.88 -5.97
N ARG A 50 -7.29 -1.53 -6.80
CA ARG A 50 -6.89 -2.28 -8.00
C ARG A 50 -5.42 -2.72 -7.99
N SER A 51 -4.74 -2.59 -6.86
CA SER A 51 -3.32 -2.94 -6.69
C SER A 51 -2.99 -4.43 -6.85
N GLY A 52 -3.97 -5.34 -6.73
CA GLY A 52 -3.72 -6.77 -6.67
C GLY A 52 -3.32 -7.30 -5.28
N LEU A 53 -3.17 -6.43 -4.29
CA LEU A 53 -2.82 -6.80 -2.93
C LEU A 53 -3.96 -7.54 -2.21
N PRO A 54 -3.65 -8.44 -1.26
CA PRO A 54 -4.64 -9.10 -0.44
C PRO A 54 -5.27 -8.09 0.52
N ASN A 55 -6.47 -8.39 1.03
CA ASN A 55 -7.15 -7.50 1.96
C ASN A 55 -6.31 -7.21 3.21
N TYR A 56 -5.73 -8.25 3.78
CA TYR A 56 -4.78 -8.16 4.88
C TYR A 56 -3.43 -8.78 4.51
N PRO A 57 -2.32 -8.24 5.06
CA PRO A 57 -1.03 -8.88 5.05
C PRO A 57 -1.06 -10.32 5.59
N SER A 58 -0.18 -11.20 5.09
CA SER A 58 -0.12 -12.60 5.54
C SER A 58 0.39 -12.78 6.97
N ASN A 59 1.08 -11.78 7.51
CA ASN A 59 1.58 -11.74 8.89
C ASN A 59 0.58 -11.09 9.86
N VAL A 60 -0.64 -10.77 9.40
CA VAL A 60 -1.75 -10.40 10.29
C VAL A 60 -2.50 -11.69 10.65
N SER A 61 -2.46 -12.05 11.93
CA SER A 61 -3.35 -13.07 12.49
C SER A 61 -4.59 -12.37 13.02
N ARG A 62 -5.73 -12.58 12.34
CA ARG A 62 -7.02 -12.03 12.75
C ARG A 62 -8.09 -13.08 12.49
N ILE A 63 -9.01 -13.25 13.44
CA ILE A 63 -10.28 -13.92 13.21
C ILE A 63 -11.20 -12.89 12.55
N ASP A 64 -11.90 -13.26 11.48
CA ASP A 64 -12.80 -12.33 10.80
C ASP A 64 -13.85 -11.78 11.76
N GLY A 65 -13.85 -10.45 11.94
CA GLY A 65 -14.74 -9.74 12.87
C GLY A 65 -14.02 -9.16 14.09
N ASP A 66 -12.83 -9.67 14.44
CA ASP A 66 -12.11 -9.19 15.61
C ASP A 66 -11.28 -7.92 15.32
N PRO A 67 -11.18 -7.00 16.28
CA PRO A 67 -10.19 -5.94 16.23
C PRO A 67 -8.79 -6.55 16.29
N MET A 68 -7.85 -5.90 15.60
CA MET A 68 -6.45 -6.31 15.63
C MET A 68 -5.86 -6.00 17.02
N ASN A 69 -5.87 -7.00 17.90
CA ASN A 69 -5.32 -6.89 19.24
C ASN A 69 -3.79 -6.80 19.18
N GLY A 70 -3.21 -5.76 19.78
CA GLY A 70 -1.75 -5.57 19.85
C GLY A 70 -1.15 -4.62 18.82
N GLY A 71 -1.96 -4.01 17.94
CA GLY A 71 -1.49 -3.07 16.94
C GLY A 71 -0.74 -3.72 15.76
N TYR A 72 -0.28 -2.91 14.83
CA TYR A 72 0.50 -3.35 13.67
C TYR A 72 1.51 -2.28 13.30
N SER A 73 2.79 -2.63 13.41
CA SER A 73 3.89 -1.69 13.27
C SER A 73 4.25 -1.44 11.81
N GLU A 74 4.93 -0.32 11.56
CA GLU A 74 5.56 -0.02 10.28
C GLU A 74 6.48 -1.17 9.83
N GLN A 75 7.26 -1.75 10.75
CA GLN A 75 8.14 -2.88 10.45
C GLN A 75 7.37 -4.11 9.98
N GLN A 76 6.21 -4.41 10.59
CA GLN A 76 5.36 -5.53 10.16
C GLN A 76 4.75 -5.27 8.78
N LEU A 77 4.28 -4.04 8.51
CA LEU A 77 3.79 -3.62 7.20
C LEU A 77 4.83 -3.85 6.12
N LEU A 78 6.04 -3.39 6.37
CA LEU A 78 7.16 -3.50 5.46
C LEU A 78 7.64 -4.95 5.30
N GLN A 79 7.63 -5.76 6.37
CA GLN A 79 7.95 -7.18 6.30
C GLN A 79 6.96 -7.93 5.39
N ALA A 80 5.66 -7.59 5.45
CA ALA A 80 4.64 -8.20 4.62
C ALA A 80 4.85 -7.96 3.11
N LEU A 81 5.52 -6.87 2.75
CA LEU A 81 5.82 -6.54 1.36
C LEU A 81 6.97 -7.37 0.78
N LYS A 82 7.84 -7.97 1.60
CA LYS A 82 9.06 -8.67 1.13
C LYS A 82 8.81 -9.74 0.06
N ASN A 83 7.64 -10.39 0.07
CA ASN A 83 7.28 -11.41 -0.91
C ASN A 83 6.21 -10.95 -1.91
N LEU A 84 5.82 -9.68 -1.85
CA LEU A 84 4.79 -9.04 -2.66
C LEU A 84 3.59 -9.95 -3.01
N PRO A 85 2.63 -10.12 -2.08
CA PRO A 85 1.64 -11.18 -2.13
C PRO A 85 0.47 -10.90 -3.09
N LEU A 86 0.74 -10.57 -4.35
CA LEU A 86 -0.29 -10.27 -5.34
C LEU A 86 -1.23 -11.46 -5.53
N LYS A 87 -2.54 -11.22 -5.36
CA LYS A 87 -3.62 -12.20 -5.64
C LYS A 87 -4.08 -12.16 -7.09
N HIS A 88 -3.76 -11.08 -7.79
CA HIS A 88 -4.03 -10.88 -9.21
C HIS A 88 -3.17 -9.74 -9.73
N GLU A 89 -3.08 -9.62 -11.06
CA GLU A 89 -2.34 -8.53 -11.69
C GLU A 89 -2.91 -7.17 -11.29
N PRO A 90 -2.06 -6.16 -11.05
CA PRO A 90 -2.50 -4.79 -10.83
C PRO A 90 -3.37 -4.29 -11.99
N ASN A 91 -4.40 -3.51 -11.69
CA ASN A 91 -5.41 -3.00 -12.62
C ASN A 91 -6.30 -4.02 -13.34
N SER A 92 -6.05 -5.32 -13.21
CA SER A 92 -6.89 -6.35 -13.84
C SER A 92 -8.33 -6.39 -13.33
N LYS A 93 -8.54 -6.13 -12.02
CA LYS A 93 -9.87 -6.08 -11.40
C LYS A 93 -9.86 -5.27 -10.10
N PHE A 94 -11.05 -4.86 -9.68
CA PHE A 94 -11.29 -4.32 -8.35
C PHE A 94 -11.30 -5.44 -7.31
N ALA A 95 -10.58 -5.25 -6.21
CA ALA A 95 -10.65 -6.10 -5.03
C ALA A 95 -10.35 -5.24 -3.80
N TYR A 96 -11.34 -5.06 -2.93
CA TYR A 96 -11.19 -4.26 -1.73
C TYR A 96 -10.03 -4.78 -0.86
N ALA A 97 -9.15 -3.87 -0.45
CA ALA A 97 -8.00 -4.21 0.35
C ALA A 97 -7.61 -3.11 1.33
N ASN A 98 -7.68 -3.43 2.63
CA ASN A 98 -7.20 -2.59 3.72
C ASN A 98 -5.69 -2.38 3.65
N PHE A 99 -4.95 -3.38 3.15
CA PHE A 99 -3.50 -3.27 2.95
C PHE A 99 -3.14 -2.07 2.06
N ASN A 100 -3.96 -1.74 1.05
CA ASN A 100 -3.71 -0.55 0.20
C ASN A 100 -3.67 0.73 1.02
N TYR A 101 -4.62 0.88 1.93
CA TYR A 101 -4.76 2.07 2.75
C TYR A 101 -3.73 2.14 3.87
N ALA A 102 -3.29 0.99 4.40
CA ALA A 102 -2.14 0.93 5.29
C ALA A 102 -0.85 1.42 4.59
N LEU A 103 -0.64 1.05 3.33
CA LEU A 103 0.48 1.53 2.52
C LEU A 103 0.37 3.02 2.21
N LEU A 104 -0.82 3.51 1.85
CA LEU A 104 -1.04 4.96 1.67
C LEU A 104 -0.71 5.72 2.96
N GLY A 105 -1.18 5.24 4.12
CA GLY A 105 -0.85 5.85 5.41
C GLY A 105 0.66 5.92 5.68
N TYR A 106 1.40 4.85 5.36
CA TYR A 106 2.86 4.85 5.42
C TYR A 106 3.50 5.86 4.46
N ILE A 107 3.06 5.91 3.20
CA ILE A 107 3.60 6.86 2.20
C ILE A 107 3.37 8.30 2.65
N LEU A 108 2.15 8.60 3.13
CA LEU A 108 1.80 9.92 3.65
C LEU A 108 2.68 10.31 4.84
N SER A 109 2.96 9.39 5.76
CA SER A 109 3.81 9.69 6.92
C SER A 109 5.25 10.03 6.52
N LYS A 110 5.76 9.46 5.43
CA LYS A 110 7.10 9.78 4.88
C LYS A 110 7.14 11.03 4.00
N LYS A 111 5.99 11.55 3.57
CA LYS A 111 5.91 12.76 2.74
C LYS A 111 5.62 14.03 3.54
N ILE A 112 4.95 13.88 4.68
CA ILE A 112 4.55 14.99 5.55
C ILE A 112 5.54 15.17 6.71
N GLY A 113 6.18 14.09 7.17
CA GLY A 113 7.26 14.13 8.15
C GLY A 113 8.61 14.36 7.51
#